data_AF-A0A963GID6-F1
#
_entry.id   AF-A0A963GID6-F1
#
_cell.length_a   1.000
_cell.length_b   1.000
_cell.length_c   1.000
_cell.angle_alpha   90.00
_cell.angle_beta   90.00
_cell.angle_gamma   90.00
#
_symmetry.space_group_name_H-M   'P 1'
#
loop_
_entity.id
_entity.type
_entity.pdbx_description
1 polymer ?
#
loop_
_entity_poly.entity_id
_entity_poly.type
_entity_poly.pdbx_seq_one_letter_code
_entity_poly.pdbx_strand_id
1 'polypeptide(L)'
;MKSIFHCRRLVLGTRRRLACLALMLACGVPQAAEVATPDGGRYRGPLVNGRLHGIGTLEWDSGAQYEGHFEDGAMSGQGRLTRADGSVLSGMFRYGTLNGEGRIEAPDGSVSSGWFRHGVLHGQGRYRGPDGEYIGSFRDGRRSGRGEWRGVDGSRYLGAYRHGLLHGKGRFETALGDIYEGDFADDRFTGKGRYTRADGTHYQGEFENWLPHGAGRFSDTEGMSFEGRFEKGELQGPARIVFADGSEYRGETLNWMASGRGTLRLANGDRYEGDFADGRFHGQGVLQFANPESGTQKLSGRWQHGELLDPAALRTRLGRYEAQLYTEGQRLQSSLARLAPGDPGHIDMYVLTLAGDGTQEVFRRETEFVRRQFDQKFATRNRSLGLVNSRSTLGEQPVASLTALERALQAIAGRMDRDQDILFLYLSSHGSADHVLSLTQPHHDLPDLAATQLAELLRASGIRWRVVVVSACYSGGFIPALADDGTLVITAARHDRRSFGCADENDFTYFGRAFFHDALPGSSSFEEAFHKAERLIRERELALLSAHGEASEQDFSLPQIASPRGIRRQLARWWTAVAEKRALAATSAR
;
A
#
# COMPACT_ATOMS: atom_id res chain seq x y z
N MET A 1 -24.95 23.92 48.13
CA MET A 1 -26.03 23.40 48.99
C MET A 1 -25.84 21.89 49.15
N LYS A 2 -25.55 21.48 50.40
CA LYS A 2 -25.73 20.17 51.10
C LYS A 2 -25.95 18.90 50.25
N SER A 3 -25.43 17.71 50.52
CA SER A 3 -24.44 17.08 51.43
C SER A 3 -24.41 15.60 50.96
N ILE A 4 -23.28 14.99 50.61
CA ILE A 4 -22.44 14.08 51.42
C ILE A 4 -23.20 13.01 52.26
N PHE A 5 -22.93 11.72 51.98
CA PHE A 5 -22.33 10.66 52.86
C PHE A 5 -22.66 9.26 52.29
N HIS A 6 -21.70 8.40 51.87
CA HIS A 6 -20.85 7.49 52.68
C HIS A 6 -21.68 6.67 53.70
N CYS A 7 -21.50 5.38 53.99
CA CYS A 7 -20.53 4.33 53.65
C CYS A 7 -21.03 3.03 54.34
N ARG A 8 -20.43 1.88 53.98
CA ARG A 8 -20.16 0.67 54.80
C ARG A 8 -21.20 -0.46 55.00
N ARG A 9 -20.70 -1.63 54.57
CA ARG A 9 -20.87 -3.04 55.00
C ARG A 9 -21.16 -3.27 56.50
N LEU A 10 -21.93 -4.31 56.81
CA LEU A 10 -21.64 -5.49 57.66
C LEU A 10 -22.91 -6.39 57.67
N VAL A 11 -22.92 -7.65 57.20
CA VAL A 11 -22.49 -8.93 57.80
C VAL A 11 -23.44 -9.51 58.90
N LEU A 12 -23.83 -10.77 58.68
CA LEU A 12 -24.32 -11.83 59.59
C LEU A 12 -25.79 -11.85 60.10
N GLY A 13 -26.45 -13.00 59.87
CA GLY A 13 -26.96 -13.80 61.01
C GLY A 13 -28.48 -13.98 61.17
N THR A 14 -29.01 -15.05 60.55
CA THR A 14 -29.91 -16.08 61.13
C THR A 14 -31.08 -15.78 62.09
N ARG A 15 -32.22 -16.42 61.73
CA ARG A 15 -33.24 -17.14 62.55
C ARG A 15 -34.58 -16.46 62.91
N ARG A 16 -35.61 -16.99 62.25
CA ARG A 16 -36.88 -17.57 62.77
C ARG A 16 -37.95 -16.68 63.44
N ARG A 17 -39.06 -16.58 62.68
CA ARG A 17 -40.45 -17.07 62.95
C ARG A 17 -41.41 -16.28 63.87
N LEU A 18 -42.68 -16.41 63.42
CA LEU A 18 -44.00 -16.21 64.06
C LEU A 18 -44.52 -14.76 64.00
N ALA A 19 -45.77 -14.48 63.66
CA ALA A 19 -46.93 -15.25 63.20
C ALA A 19 -48.03 -14.24 62.81
N CYS A 20 -48.94 -14.62 61.90
CA CYS A 20 -50.38 -14.26 61.93
C CYS A 20 -51.09 -15.10 60.86
N LEU A 21 -51.67 -16.24 61.25
CA LEU A 21 -53.13 -16.45 61.44
C LEU A 21 -53.91 -16.29 60.12
N ALA A 22 -54.09 -17.36 59.35
CA ALA A 22 -55.20 -18.34 59.43
C ALA A 22 -56.52 -17.81 58.87
N LEU A 23 -56.83 -18.22 57.64
CA LEU A 23 -58.18 -18.59 57.22
C LEU A 23 -58.05 -19.75 56.22
N MET A 24 -58.18 -20.98 56.73
CA MET A 24 -58.31 -22.18 55.89
C MET A 24 -59.74 -22.24 55.39
N LEU A 25 -59.94 -21.91 54.11
CA LEU A 25 -61.01 -22.48 53.32
C LEU A 25 -60.46 -23.76 52.67
N ALA A 26 -61.00 -24.88 53.10
CA ALA A 26 -60.74 -26.19 52.54
C ALA A 26 -61.18 -26.22 51.06
N CYS A 27 -60.20 -26.09 50.17
CA CYS A 27 -60.28 -26.65 48.83
C CYS A 27 -59.10 -27.63 48.76
N GLY A 28 -59.40 -28.93 48.79
CA GLY A 28 -58.38 -29.95 48.56
C GLY A 28 -57.70 -29.62 47.22
N VAL A 29 -56.41 -29.33 47.26
CA VAL A 29 -55.60 -29.33 46.03
C VAL A 29 -55.71 -30.76 45.51
N PRO A 30 -56.33 -31.02 44.34
CA PRO A 30 -56.39 -32.36 43.83
C PRO A 30 -54.95 -32.85 43.69
N GLN A 31 -54.66 -33.99 44.32
CA GLN A 31 -53.39 -34.69 44.14
C GLN A 31 -53.23 -34.87 42.62
N ALA A 32 -52.23 -34.21 42.03
CA ALA A 32 -52.02 -34.25 40.59
C ALA A 32 -51.94 -35.72 40.15
N ALA A 33 -52.82 -36.12 39.23
CA ALA A 33 -52.82 -37.48 38.72
C ALA A 33 -51.50 -37.72 37.98
N GLU A 34 -50.72 -38.69 38.45
CA GLU A 34 -49.53 -39.17 37.73
C GLU A 34 -49.97 -40.33 36.84
N VAL A 35 -49.90 -40.13 35.52
CA VAL A 35 -50.38 -41.11 34.53
C VAL A 35 -49.26 -41.44 33.56
N ALA A 36 -49.04 -42.74 33.34
CA ALA A 36 -48.19 -43.22 32.27
C ALA A 36 -48.89 -43.05 30.92
N THR A 37 -48.23 -42.40 29.96
CA THR A 37 -48.73 -42.22 28.60
C THR A 37 -48.37 -43.44 27.74
N PRO A 38 -49.13 -43.73 26.66
CA PRO A 38 -48.87 -44.89 25.80
C PRO A 38 -47.48 -44.92 25.14
N ASP A 39 -46.84 -43.76 25.01
CA ASP A 39 -45.48 -43.57 24.49
C ASP A 39 -44.40 -43.64 25.59
N GLY A 40 -44.74 -44.09 26.80
CA GLY A 40 -43.79 -44.32 27.89
C GLY A 40 -43.43 -43.06 28.70
N GLY A 41 -44.15 -41.96 28.51
CA GLY A 41 -44.01 -40.75 29.32
C GLY A 41 -44.76 -40.85 30.65
N ARG A 42 -44.40 -40.00 31.61
CA ARG A 42 -45.09 -39.78 32.89
C ARG A 42 -45.64 -38.38 32.91
N TYR A 43 -46.96 -38.24 32.87
CA TYR A 43 -47.65 -36.96 32.97
C TYR A 43 -48.08 -36.66 34.40
N ARG A 44 -47.93 -35.40 34.83
CA ARG A 44 -48.50 -34.86 36.08
C ARG A 44 -49.31 -33.61 35.77
N GLY A 45 -50.62 -33.69 35.96
CA GLY A 45 -51.54 -32.56 35.72
C GLY A 45 -53.01 -32.97 35.62
N PRO A 46 -53.89 -32.04 35.21
CA PRO A 46 -55.31 -32.32 35.03
C PRO A 46 -55.60 -33.28 33.87
N LEU A 47 -56.67 -34.07 34.02
CA LEU A 47 -57.18 -34.94 32.95
C LEU A 47 -58.64 -34.59 32.69
N VAL A 48 -59.01 -34.53 31.40
CA VAL A 48 -60.40 -34.40 30.97
C VAL A 48 -60.69 -35.59 30.05
N ASN A 49 -61.68 -36.42 30.43
CA ASN A 49 -62.04 -37.65 29.69
C ASN A 49 -60.85 -38.60 29.42
N GLY A 50 -59.93 -38.72 30.39
CA GLY A 50 -58.72 -39.56 30.26
C GLY A 50 -57.63 -38.99 29.35
N ARG A 51 -57.77 -37.75 28.86
CA ARG A 51 -56.76 -37.05 28.05
C ARG A 51 -56.06 -35.96 28.85
N LEU A 52 -54.77 -35.73 28.54
CA LEU A 52 -53.96 -34.67 29.15
C LEU A 52 -54.59 -33.30 28.86
N HIS A 53 -54.80 -32.48 29.89
CA HIS A 53 -55.50 -31.21 29.74
C HIS A 53 -55.02 -30.16 30.76
N GLY A 54 -55.05 -28.88 30.39
CA GLY A 54 -54.61 -27.79 31.28
C GLY A 54 -53.10 -27.77 31.51
N ILE A 55 -52.64 -27.11 32.56
CA ILE A 55 -51.20 -26.96 32.86
C ILE A 55 -50.67 -28.25 33.53
N GLY A 56 -49.59 -28.81 32.98
CA GLY A 56 -48.94 -29.98 33.57
C GLY A 56 -47.50 -30.17 33.11
N THR A 57 -46.88 -31.24 33.59
CA THR A 57 -45.56 -31.69 33.18
C THR A 57 -45.62 -33.09 32.58
N LEU A 58 -44.83 -33.35 31.54
CA LEU A 58 -44.69 -34.65 30.90
C LEU A 58 -43.20 -34.99 30.78
N GLU A 59 -42.77 -36.11 31.36
CA GLU A 59 -41.38 -36.55 31.39
C GLU A 59 -41.25 -37.91 30.71
N TRP A 60 -40.26 -38.07 29.83
CA TRP A 60 -39.97 -39.35 29.18
C TRP A 60 -38.69 -39.96 29.73
N ASP A 61 -38.57 -41.29 29.67
CA ASP A 61 -37.36 -42.00 30.11
C ASP A 61 -36.10 -41.65 29.28
N SER A 62 -36.29 -41.06 28.10
CA SER A 62 -35.21 -40.46 27.29
C SER A 62 -34.58 -39.21 27.92
N GLY A 63 -35.17 -38.68 29.00
CA GLY A 63 -34.79 -37.41 29.62
C GLY A 63 -35.44 -36.18 28.98
N ALA A 64 -36.26 -36.36 27.94
CA ALA A 64 -37.10 -35.27 27.44
C ALA A 64 -38.14 -34.88 28.50
N GLN A 65 -38.50 -33.59 28.54
CA GLN A 65 -39.48 -33.05 29.48
C GLN A 65 -40.24 -31.88 28.84
N TYR A 66 -41.56 -31.87 28.94
CA TYR A 66 -42.40 -30.73 28.61
C TYR A 66 -43.10 -30.20 29.86
N GLU A 67 -43.09 -28.88 30.03
CA GLU A 67 -43.87 -28.16 31.03
C GLU A 67 -44.72 -27.12 30.31
N GLY A 68 -46.05 -27.17 30.47
CA GLY A 68 -46.92 -26.21 29.82
C GLY A 68 -48.36 -26.66 29.73
N HIS A 69 -49.10 -25.99 28.85
CA HIS A 69 -50.51 -26.29 28.64
C HIS A 69 -50.69 -27.50 27.71
N PHE A 70 -51.77 -28.25 27.96
CA PHE A 70 -52.20 -29.43 27.21
C PHE A 70 -53.66 -29.29 26.82
N GLU A 71 -54.00 -29.75 25.63
CA GLU A 71 -55.36 -29.77 25.12
C GLU A 71 -55.57 -31.07 24.32
N ASP A 72 -56.63 -31.81 24.66
CA ASP A 72 -56.96 -33.12 24.06
C ASP A 72 -55.78 -34.11 23.96
N GLY A 73 -54.89 -34.10 24.97
CA GLY A 73 -53.73 -34.99 25.02
C GLY A 73 -52.48 -34.47 24.31
N ALA A 74 -52.55 -33.34 23.60
CA ALA A 74 -51.41 -32.74 22.90
C ALA A 74 -50.85 -31.51 23.64
N MET A 75 -49.55 -31.26 23.50
CA MET A 75 -48.94 -29.99 23.93
C MET A 75 -49.58 -28.84 23.13
N SER A 76 -50.20 -27.89 23.82
CA SER A 76 -50.99 -26.79 23.24
C SER A 76 -50.88 -25.54 24.11
N GLY A 77 -50.82 -24.35 23.54
CA GLY A 77 -50.68 -23.11 24.31
C GLY A 77 -49.23 -22.82 24.72
N GLN A 78 -49.02 -22.03 25.77
CA GLN A 78 -47.67 -21.70 26.24
C GLN A 78 -47.01 -22.91 26.91
N GLY A 79 -45.75 -23.17 26.59
CA GLY A 79 -44.98 -24.24 27.21
C GLY A 79 -43.47 -24.17 26.95
N ARG A 80 -42.76 -25.12 27.54
CA ARG A 80 -41.32 -25.34 27.42
C ARG A 80 -41.03 -26.84 27.29
N LEU A 81 -40.39 -27.25 26.19
CA LEU A 81 -39.93 -28.61 25.91
C LEU A 81 -38.40 -28.66 25.95
N THR A 82 -37.82 -29.44 26.86
CA THR A 82 -36.43 -29.89 26.81
C THR A 82 -36.41 -31.25 26.11
N ARG A 83 -35.68 -31.38 25.00
CA ARG A 83 -35.55 -32.63 24.25
C ARG A 83 -34.39 -33.47 24.80
N ALA A 84 -34.37 -34.75 24.46
CA ALA A 84 -33.32 -35.68 24.85
C ALA A 84 -31.91 -35.30 24.30
N ASP A 85 -31.85 -34.55 23.19
CA ASP A 85 -30.60 -34.03 22.63
C ASP A 85 -30.08 -32.79 23.40
N GLY A 86 -30.80 -32.30 24.40
CA GLY A 86 -30.48 -31.10 25.18
C GLY A 86 -31.05 -29.81 24.60
N SER A 87 -31.71 -29.82 23.43
CA SER A 87 -32.35 -28.63 22.89
C SER A 87 -33.56 -28.20 23.73
N VAL A 88 -33.73 -26.89 23.89
CA VAL A 88 -34.81 -26.29 24.67
C VAL A 88 -35.70 -25.45 23.75
N LEU A 89 -36.98 -25.78 23.69
CA LEU A 89 -38.00 -25.06 22.94
C LEU A 89 -38.96 -24.40 23.93
N SER A 90 -39.31 -23.15 23.70
CA SER A 90 -40.26 -22.41 24.55
C SER A 90 -41.15 -21.50 23.72
N GLY A 91 -42.45 -21.43 24.00
CA GLY A 91 -43.38 -20.55 23.29
C GLY A 91 -44.75 -21.17 23.09
N MET A 92 -45.44 -20.76 22.03
CA MET A 92 -46.76 -21.30 21.67
C MET A 92 -46.63 -22.64 20.96
N PHE A 93 -47.26 -23.66 21.55
CA PHE A 93 -47.42 -24.99 20.98
C PHE A 93 -48.82 -25.16 20.40
N ARG A 94 -48.92 -25.93 19.33
CA ARG A 94 -50.18 -26.45 18.78
C ARG A 94 -49.93 -27.84 18.24
N TYR A 95 -50.74 -28.81 18.66
CA TYR A 95 -50.60 -30.21 18.28
C TYR A 95 -49.15 -30.74 18.45
N GLY A 96 -48.51 -30.46 19.59
CA GLY A 96 -47.20 -31.02 19.90
C GLY A 96 -45.98 -30.25 19.33
N THR A 97 -46.18 -29.23 18.50
CA THR A 97 -45.07 -28.50 17.86
C THR A 97 -45.19 -26.99 18.07
N LEU A 98 -44.06 -26.27 18.02
CA LEU A 98 -44.07 -24.80 18.04
C LEU A 98 -44.87 -24.27 16.84
N ASN A 99 -45.91 -23.49 17.14
CA ASN A 99 -46.79 -22.84 16.17
C ASN A 99 -47.23 -21.49 16.75
N GLY A 100 -46.56 -20.42 16.33
CA GLY A 100 -46.67 -19.10 16.92
C GLY A 100 -45.31 -18.55 17.39
N GLU A 101 -45.34 -17.50 18.20
CA GLU A 101 -44.14 -16.94 18.82
C GLU A 101 -43.43 -17.97 19.70
N GLY A 102 -42.10 -18.07 19.56
CA GLY A 102 -41.29 -18.98 20.35
C GLY A 102 -39.80 -18.76 20.24
N ARG A 103 -39.06 -19.66 20.88
CA ARG A 103 -37.60 -19.71 20.93
C ARG A 103 -37.13 -21.16 20.97
N ILE A 104 -36.07 -21.46 20.23
CA ILE A 104 -35.34 -22.72 20.26
C ILE A 104 -33.89 -22.40 20.62
N GLU A 105 -33.37 -23.06 21.64
CA GLU A 105 -31.96 -23.06 22.04
C GLU A 105 -31.40 -24.45 21.77
N ALA A 106 -30.42 -24.53 20.87
CA ALA A 106 -29.79 -25.79 20.50
C ALA A 106 -28.61 -26.12 21.44
N PRO A 107 -28.15 -27.38 21.48
CA PRO A 107 -27.07 -27.80 22.37
C PRO A 107 -25.73 -27.10 22.13
N ASP A 108 -25.51 -26.60 20.90
CA ASP A 108 -24.33 -25.81 20.53
C ASP A 108 -24.41 -24.34 20.99
N GLY A 109 -25.47 -23.96 21.70
CA GLY A 109 -25.73 -22.60 22.17
C GLY A 109 -26.35 -21.68 21.12
N SER A 110 -26.64 -22.17 19.91
CA SER A 110 -27.37 -21.38 18.91
C SER A 110 -28.81 -21.15 19.34
N VAL A 111 -29.33 -19.95 19.06
CA VAL A 111 -30.65 -19.51 19.48
C VAL A 111 -31.44 -19.00 18.28
N SER A 112 -32.60 -19.61 18.04
CA SER A 112 -33.60 -19.14 17.08
C SER A 112 -34.81 -18.60 17.83
N SER A 113 -35.34 -17.43 17.44
CA SER A 113 -36.55 -16.85 18.05
C SER A 113 -37.41 -16.13 17.03
N GLY A 114 -38.72 -16.15 17.21
CA GLY A 114 -39.67 -15.50 16.31
C GLY A 114 -40.89 -16.38 16.08
N TRP A 115 -41.51 -16.26 14.91
CA TRP A 115 -42.70 -17.02 14.58
C TRP A 115 -42.36 -18.41 14.01
N PHE A 116 -42.99 -19.45 14.54
CA PHE A 116 -42.80 -20.84 14.12
C PHE A 116 -44.06 -21.40 13.46
N ARG A 117 -43.87 -22.26 12.46
CA ARG A 117 -44.93 -23.05 11.82
C ARG A 117 -44.49 -24.49 11.74
N HIS A 118 -45.24 -25.39 12.35
CA HIS A 118 -44.93 -26.82 12.45
C HIS A 118 -43.51 -27.09 12.98
N GLY A 119 -43.08 -26.34 13.99
CA GLY A 119 -41.76 -26.48 14.62
C GLY A 119 -40.60 -25.83 13.86
N VAL A 120 -40.85 -25.17 12.73
CA VAL A 120 -39.82 -24.54 11.89
C VAL A 120 -39.99 -23.02 11.87
N LEU A 121 -38.89 -22.29 11.98
CA LEU A 121 -38.90 -20.82 11.95
C LEU A 121 -39.44 -20.31 10.60
N HIS A 122 -40.42 -19.41 10.64
CA HIS A 122 -41.16 -18.92 9.49
C HIS A 122 -41.63 -17.48 9.70
N GLY A 123 -41.61 -16.63 8.68
CA GLY A 123 -41.94 -15.21 8.85
C GLY A 123 -40.79 -14.45 9.53
N GLN A 124 -41.08 -13.45 10.36
CA GLN A 124 -40.03 -12.67 11.03
C GLN A 124 -39.38 -13.48 12.16
N GLY A 125 -38.07 -13.38 12.26
CA GLY A 125 -37.33 -14.02 13.34
C GLY A 125 -35.89 -13.52 13.45
N ARG A 126 -35.21 -14.14 14.40
CA ARG A 126 -33.81 -13.90 14.73
C ARG A 126 -33.12 -15.22 14.95
N TYR A 127 -31.92 -15.34 14.40
CA TYR A 127 -31.01 -16.45 14.62
C TYR A 127 -29.69 -15.90 15.16
N ARG A 128 -29.15 -16.52 16.20
CA ARG A 128 -27.81 -16.25 16.73
C ARG A 128 -27.07 -17.58 16.80
N GLY A 129 -25.95 -17.68 16.12
CA GLY A 129 -25.11 -18.87 16.09
C GLY A 129 -23.62 -18.53 16.28
N PRO A 130 -22.74 -19.52 16.12
CA PRO A 130 -21.29 -19.33 16.25
C PRO A 130 -20.72 -18.33 15.23
N ASP A 131 -21.31 -18.27 14.03
CA ASP A 131 -20.79 -17.45 12.93
C ASP A 131 -21.34 -16.01 12.92
N GLY A 132 -22.39 -15.74 13.69
CA GLY A 132 -23.02 -14.42 13.73
C GLY A 132 -24.50 -14.42 14.06
N GLU A 133 -25.12 -13.28 13.77
CA GLU A 133 -26.52 -12.99 14.06
C GLU A 133 -27.26 -12.59 12.78
N TYR A 134 -28.42 -13.19 12.56
CA TYR A 134 -29.37 -12.82 11.52
C TYR A 134 -30.67 -12.30 12.12
N ILE A 135 -31.18 -11.18 11.59
CA ILE A 135 -32.51 -10.66 11.90
C ILE A 135 -33.24 -10.45 10.57
N GLY A 136 -34.37 -11.11 10.38
CA GLY A 136 -35.12 -10.95 9.15
C GLY A 136 -36.15 -12.03 8.92
N SER A 137 -36.50 -12.19 7.66
CA SER A 137 -37.55 -13.11 7.23
C SER A 137 -37.02 -14.53 6.97
N PHE A 138 -37.82 -15.51 7.34
CA PHE A 138 -37.56 -16.94 7.18
C PHE A 138 -38.67 -17.60 6.40
N ARG A 139 -38.31 -18.58 5.58
CA ARG A 139 -39.23 -19.50 4.92
C ARG A 139 -38.69 -20.92 5.07
N ASP A 140 -39.49 -21.75 5.75
CA ASP A 140 -39.21 -23.16 6.00
C ASP A 140 -37.80 -23.36 6.59
N GLY A 141 -37.47 -22.54 7.59
CA GLY A 141 -36.21 -22.60 8.34
C GLY A 141 -35.02 -21.93 7.66
N ARG A 142 -35.17 -21.45 6.42
CA ARG A 142 -34.10 -20.76 5.68
C ARG A 142 -34.33 -19.26 5.62
N ARG A 143 -33.25 -18.47 5.64
CA ARG A 143 -33.29 -17.02 5.39
C ARG A 143 -33.94 -16.76 4.03
N SER A 144 -34.93 -15.88 3.98
CA SER A 144 -35.70 -15.59 2.77
C SER A 144 -36.35 -14.21 2.86
N GLY A 145 -36.40 -13.46 1.77
CA GLY A 145 -36.91 -12.08 1.80
C GLY A 145 -35.86 -11.12 2.37
N ARG A 146 -36.26 -10.04 3.04
CA ARG A 146 -35.30 -9.04 3.55
C ARG A 146 -34.76 -9.44 4.93
N GLY A 147 -33.49 -9.15 5.16
CA GLY A 147 -32.89 -9.30 6.47
C GLY A 147 -31.50 -8.68 6.58
N GLU A 148 -31.00 -8.68 7.80
CA GLU A 148 -29.68 -8.21 8.18
C GLU A 148 -28.88 -9.37 8.75
N TRP A 149 -27.64 -9.52 8.30
CA TRP A 149 -26.64 -10.42 8.87
C TRP A 149 -25.50 -9.61 9.47
N ARG A 150 -25.04 -10.02 10.65
CA ARG A 150 -23.86 -9.48 11.35
C ARG A 150 -22.94 -10.65 11.70
N GLY A 151 -21.82 -10.76 11.02
CA GLY A 151 -20.80 -11.77 11.29
C GLY A 151 -20.00 -11.45 12.55
N VAL A 152 -19.47 -12.48 13.20
CA VAL A 152 -18.55 -12.32 14.34
C VAL A 152 -17.22 -11.67 13.95
N ASP A 153 -16.85 -11.77 12.67
CA ASP A 153 -15.68 -11.13 12.07
C ASP A 153 -15.86 -9.63 11.84
N GLY A 154 -17.06 -9.09 12.06
CA GLY A 154 -17.41 -7.68 11.82
C GLY A 154 -18.08 -7.43 10.46
N SER A 155 -18.14 -8.43 9.58
CA SER A 155 -18.85 -8.31 8.29
C SER A 155 -20.35 -8.10 8.47
N ARG A 156 -20.98 -7.40 7.54
CA ARG A 156 -22.42 -7.09 7.58
C ARG A 156 -23.05 -7.24 6.21
N TYR A 157 -24.28 -7.76 6.18
CA TYR A 157 -25.12 -7.74 5.00
C TYR A 157 -26.50 -7.20 5.32
N LEU A 158 -26.98 -6.27 4.53
CA LEU A 158 -28.36 -5.80 4.55
C LEU A 158 -28.96 -5.95 3.16
N GLY A 159 -29.93 -6.84 2.99
CA GLY A 159 -30.49 -7.06 1.67
C GLY A 159 -31.47 -8.23 1.59
N ALA A 160 -31.71 -8.68 0.36
CA ALA A 160 -32.61 -9.78 0.09
C ALA A 160 -31.89 -11.15 0.13
N TYR A 161 -32.66 -12.16 0.51
CA TYR A 161 -32.24 -13.54 0.64
C TYR A 161 -33.20 -14.43 -0.13
N ARG A 162 -32.67 -15.50 -0.72
CA ARG A 162 -33.46 -16.58 -1.32
C ARG A 162 -32.83 -17.93 -1.00
N HIS A 163 -33.63 -18.82 -0.42
CA HIS A 163 -33.19 -20.18 -0.02
C HIS A 163 -31.93 -20.22 0.87
N GLY A 164 -31.72 -19.18 1.68
CA GLY A 164 -30.55 -19.07 2.56
C GLY A 164 -29.38 -18.27 2.00
N LEU A 165 -29.37 -17.93 0.72
CA LEU A 165 -28.28 -17.23 0.01
C LEU A 165 -28.62 -15.75 -0.20
N LEU A 166 -27.61 -14.90 -0.31
CA LEU A 166 -27.74 -13.49 -0.71
C LEU A 166 -28.30 -13.43 -2.14
N HIS A 167 -29.35 -12.63 -2.34
CA HIS A 167 -30.01 -12.53 -3.64
C HIS A 167 -30.70 -11.18 -3.85
N GLY A 168 -30.79 -10.70 -5.09
CA GLY A 168 -31.43 -9.43 -5.41
C GLY A 168 -30.62 -8.24 -4.89
N LYS A 169 -31.27 -7.14 -4.52
CA LYS A 169 -30.57 -5.93 -4.05
C LYS A 169 -30.06 -6.09 -2.61
N GLY A 170 -28.84 -5.65 -2.36
CA GLY A 170 -28.26 -5.60 -1.01
C GLY A 170 -27.05 -4.70 -0.88
N ARG A 171 -26.60 -4.56 0.37
CA ARG A 171 -25.36 -3.90 0.77
C ARG A 171 -24.55 -4.88 1.61
N PHE A 172 -23.35 -5.19 1.18
CA PHE A 172 -22.38 -6.02 1.90
C PHE A 172 -21.21 -5.15 2.35
N GLU A 173 -20.81 -5.27 3.61
CA GLU A 173 -19.66 -4.61 4.20
C GLU A 173 -18.74 -5.69 4.77
N THR A 174 -17.50 -5.72 4.32
CA THR A 174 -16.49 -6.67 4.81
C THR A 174 -15.96 -6.24 6.18
N ALA A 175 -15.29 -7.15 6.89
CA ALA A 175 -14.58 -6.83 8.13
C ALA A 175 -13.49 -5.74 7.95
N LEU A 176 -12.96 -5.57 6.73
CA LEU A 176 -11.92 -4.60 6.40
C LEU A 176 -12.47 -3.22 6.00
N GLY A 177 -13.80 -3.05 5.92
CA GLY A 177 -14.45 -1.79 5.57
C GLY A 177 -14.81 -1.61 4.09
N ASP A 178 -14.50 -2.59 3.24
CA ASP A 178 -14.95 -2.58 1.84
C ASP A 178 -16.47 -2.76 1.75
N ILE A 179 -17.13 -1.98 0.91
CA ILE A 179 -18.58 -1.92 0.75
C ILE A 179 -18.97 -2.23 -0.69
N TYR A 180 -19.88 -3.18 -0.87
CA TYR A 180 -20.57 -3.40 -2.13
C TYR A 180 -22.07 -3.12 -1.99
N GLU A 181 -22.61 -2.31 -2.89
CA GLU A 181 -24.04 -2.00 -2.99
C GLU A 181 -24.53 -2.33 -4.41
N GLY A 182 -25.34 -3.37 -4.58
CA GLY A 182 -25.71 -3.82 -5.91
C GLY A 182 -26.60 -5.06 -5.96
N ASP A 183 -26.57 -5.76 -7.10
CA ASP A 183 -27.29 -7.02 -7.29
C ASP A 183 -26.48 -8.22 -6.82
N PHE A 184 -27.17 -9.16 -6.20
CA PHE A 184 -26.64 -10.43 -5.73
C PHE A 184 -27.34 -11.59 -6.43
N ALA A 185 -26.58 -12.60 -6.83
CA ALA A 185 -27.10 -13.87 -7.29
C ALA A 185 -26.36 -15.03 -6.64
N ASP A 186 -27.03 -15.70 -5.72
CA ASP A 186 -26.56 -16.91 -5.05
C ASP A 186 -25.18 -16.68 -4.41
N ASP A 187 -25.15 -15.72 -3.48
CA ASP A 187 -23.98 -15.21 -2.75
C ASP A 187 -22.96 -14.40 -3.58
N ARG A 188 -23.10 -14.27 -4.90
CA ARG A 188 -22.14 -13.53 -5.75
C ARG A 188 -22.61 -12.12 -6.09
N PHE A 189 -21.67 -11.16 -6.16
CA PHE A 189 -21.94 -9.85 -6.78
C PHE A 189 -22.18 -10.04 -8.28
N THR A 190 -23.24 -9.42 -8.80
CA THR A 190 -23.63 -9.50 -10.20
C THR A 190 -24.31 -8.21 -10.63
N GLY A 191 -24.59 -8.04 -11.91
CA GLY A 191 -25.45 -6.96 -12.39
C GLY A 191 -24.89 -5.58 -12.05
N LYS A 192 -25.74 -4.60 -11.77
CA LYS A 192 -25.28 -3.22 -11.53
C LYS A 192 -25.00 -2.99 -10.06
N GLY A 193 -23.84 -2.43 -9.75
CA GLY A 193 -23.47 -2.10 -8.39
C GLY A 193 -22.42 -0.99 -8.26
N ARG A 194 -22.11 -0.68 -7.01
CA ARG A 194 -21.00 0.17 -6.60
C ARG A 194 -20.17 -0.58 -5.59
N TYR A 195 -18.89 -0.76 -5.88
CA TYR A 195 -17.89 -1.23 -4.92
C TYR A 195 -17.08 -0.04 -4.46
N THR A 196 -16.98 0.16 -3.15
CA THR A 196 -16.15 1.20 -2.52
C THR A 196 -15.20 0.49 -1.56
N ARG A 197 -13.92 0.59 -1.81
CA ARG A 197 -12.88 0.03 -0.95
C ARG A 197 -12.67 0.94 0.26
N ALA A 198 -12.10 0.40 1.33
CA ALA A 198 -11.83 1.16 2.55
C ALA A 198 -10.94 2.40 2.34
N ASP A 199 -10.07 2.39 1.31
CA ASP A 199 -9.24 3.53 0.90
C ASP A 199 -10.01 4.63 0.15
N GLY A 200 -11.29 4.43 -0.17
CA GLY A 200 -12.13 5.38 -0.90
C GLY A 200 -12.12 5.20 -2.43
N THR A 201 -11.24 4.34 -2.96
CA THR A 201 -11.31 3.92 -4.37
C THR A 201 -12.65 3.24 -4.63
N HIS A 202 -13.24 3.50 -5.79
CA HIS A 202 -14.54 2.95 -6.09
C HIS A 202 -14.71 2.60 -7.57
N TYR A 203 -15.48 1.55 -7.77
CA TYR A 203 -15.97 1.14 -9.08
C TYR A 203 -17.49 1.21 -9.09
N GLN A 204 -18.04 1.80 -10.13
CA GLN A 204 -19.47 1.83 -10.40
C GLN A 204 -19.73 1.31 -11.81
N GLY A 205 -20.47 0.22 -11.93
CA GLY A 205 -20.67 -0.43 -13.22
C GLY A 205 -21.35 -1.78 -13.09
N GLU A 206 -21.13 -2.62 -14.09
CA GLU A 206 -21.62 -4.00 -14.07
C GLU A 206 -20.61 -4.94 -13.40
N PHE A 207 -21.11 -6.01 -12.82
CA PHE A 207 -20.34 -7.03 -12.12
C PHE A 207 -20.74 -8.41 -12.63
N GLU A 208 -19.76 -9.29 -12.72
CA GLU A 208 -19.96 -10.71 -12.96
C GLU A 208 -19.01 -11.50 -12.06
N ASN A 209 -19.58 -12.37 -11.20
CA ASN A 209 -18.82 -13.22 -10.28
C ASN A 209 -17.76 -12.42 -9.49
N TRP A 210 -18.17 -11.36 -8.81
CA TRP A 210 -17.32 -10.49 -7.97
C TRP A 210 -16.39 -9.52 -8.72
N LEU A 211 -16.24 -9.66 -10.04
CA LEU A 211 -15.33 -8.83 -10.82
C LEU A 211 -16.10 -7.74 -11.59
N PRO A 212 -15.50 -6.54 -11.76
CA PRO A 212 -15.94 -5.57 -12.75
C PRO A 212 -16.12 -6.21 -14.13
N HIS A 213 -17.27 -5.94 -14.76
CA HIS A 213 -17.63 -6.42 -16.08
C HIS A 213 -18.42 -5.33 -16.83
N GLY A 214 -18.49 -5.41 -18.15
CA GLY A 214 -19.35 -4.53 -18.95
C GLY A 214 -18.97 -3.06 -18.82
N ALA A 215 -19.94 -2.15 -18.97
CA ALA A 215 -19.67 -0.72 -18.86
C ALA A 215 -19.51 -0.31 -17.38
N GLY A 216 -18.47 0.46 -17.09
CA GLY A 216 -18.25 0.98 -15.74
C GLY A 216 -17.30 2.14 -15.66
N ARG A 217 -17.16 2.67 -14.44
CA ARG A 217 -16.23 3.72 -14.07
C ARG A 217 -15.49 3.32 -12.80
N PHE A 218 -14.17 3.24 -12.90
CA PHE A 218 -13.27 3.18 -11.77
C PHE A 218 -12.80 4.60 -11.43
N SER A 219 -12.66 4.94 -10.15
CA SER A 219 -12.11 6.22 -9.70
C SER A 219 -11.37 6.04 -8.39
N ASP A 220 -10.18 6.63 -8.31
CA ASP A 220 -9.42 6.72 -7.07
C ASP A 220 -9.76 8.01 -6.30
N THR A 221 -9.08 8.21 -5.17
CA THR A 221 -9.24 9.40 -4.32
C THR A 221 -8.44 10.61 -4.80
N GLU A 222 -7.55 10.43 -5.78
CA GLU A 222 -6.62 11.44 -6.30
C GLU A 222 -7.15 12.15 -7.54
N GLY A 223 -8.31 11.72 -8.03
CA GLY A 223 -8.97 12.27 -9.21
C GLY A 223 -8.67 11.50 -10.49
N MET A 224 -7.88 10.41 -10.43
CA MET A 224 -7.76 9.50 -11.55
C MET A 224 -9.09 8.77 -11.75
N SER A 225 -9.51 8.64 -13.01
CA SER A 225 -10.69 7.83 -13.32
C SER A 225 -10.59 7.17 -14.67
N PHE A 226 -11.15 5.97 -14.77
CA PHE A 226 -11.21 5.17 -15.97
C PHE A 226 -12.66 4.84 -16.25
N GLU A 227 -13.14 5.23 -17.41
CA GLU A 227 -14.52 4.99 -17.86
C GLU A 227 -14.48 4.23 -19.17
N GLY A 228 -15.06 3.03 -19.21
CA GLY A 228 -14.98 2.15 -20.37
C GLY A 228 -15.58 0.78 -20.13
N ARG A 229 -15.20 -0.19 -20.98
CA ARG A 229 -15.61 -1.59 -20.85
C ARG A 229 -14.61 -2.37 -20.02
N PHE A 230 -15.12 -3.18 -19.10
CA PHE A 230 -14.35 -4.06 -18.23
C PHE A 230 -14.62 -5.51 -18.60
N GLU A 231 -13.56 -6.32 -18.64
CA GLU A 231 -13.65 -7.76 -18.86
C GLU A 231 -12.70 -8.47 -17.90
N LYS A 232 -13.23 -9.41 -17.10
CA LYS A 232 -12.50 -10.10 -16.02
C LYS A 232 -11.79 -9.14 -15.05
N GLY A 233 -12.40 -7.98 -14.79
CA GLY A 233 -11.85 -6.96 -13.90
C GLY A 233 -10.89 -5.97 -14.56
N GLU A 234 -10.52 -6.15 -15.83
CA GLU A 234 -9.56 -5.27 -16.52
C GLU A 234 -10.25 -4.34 -17.52
N LEU A 235 -9.76 -3.10 -17.62
CA LEU A 235 -10.21 -2.13 -18.61
C LEU A 235 -9.72 -2.52 -20.02
N GLN A 236 -10.64 -2.62 -20.98
CA GLN A 236 -10.35 -2.99 -22.36
C GLN A 236 -11.19 -2.21 -23.38
N GLY A 237 -10.64 -2.04 -24.59
CA GLY A 237 -11.30 -1.38 -25.71
C GLY A 237 -11.42 0.14 -25.53
N PRO A 238 -12.43 0.78 -26.14
CA PRO A 238 -12.60 2.23 -26.04
C PRO A 238 -12.84 2.67 -24.59
N ALA A 239 -12.00 3.60 -24.12
CA ALA A 239 -12.11 4.16 -22.78
C ALA A 239 -11.72 5.64 -22.75
N ARG A 240 -12.15 6.28 -21.66
CA ARG A 240 -11.73 7.61 -21.24
C ARG A 240 -10.97 7.48 -19.93
N ILE A 241 -9.74 7.97 -19.91
CA ILE A 241 -8.90 8.02 -18.71
C ILE A 241 -8.66 9.48 -18.36
N VAL A 242 -8.96 9.86 -17.12
CA VAL A 242 -8.56 11.14 -16.54
C VAL A 242 -7.45 10.83 -15.55
N PHE A 243 -6.32 11.52 -15.68
CA PHE A 243 -5.15 11.38 -14.81
C PHE A 243 -5.21 12.38 -13.65
N ALA A 244 -4.49 12.11 -12.57
CA ALA A 244 -4.47 12.96 -11.38
C ALA A 244 -3.95 14.39 -11.64
N ASP A 245 -3.08 14.56 -12.65
CA ASP A 245 -2.58 15.87 -13.10
C ASP A 245 -3.61 16.68 -13.92
N GLY A 246 -4.77 16.10 -14.23
CA GLY A 246 -5.81 16.67 -15.08
C GLY A 246 -5.67 16.35 -16.57
N SER A 247 -4.64 15.59 -16.97
CA SER A 247 -4.53 15.06 -18.32
C SER A 247 -5.70 14.12 -18.64
N GLU A 248 -6.09 14.04 -19.91
CA GLU A 248 -7.23 13.23 -20.35
C GLU A 248 -6.88 12.44 -21.61
N TYR A 249 -6.99 11.11 -21.55
CA TYR A 249 -6.91 10.21 -22.69
C TYR A 249 -8.29 9.73 -23.13
N ARG A 250 -8.49 9.61 -24.44
CA ARG A 250 -9.65 8.98 -25.08
C ARG A 250 -9.18 8.13 -26.23
N GLY A 251 -9.45 6.83 -26.20
CA GLY A 251 -9.04 5.93 -27.26
C GLY A 251 -9.15 4.47 -26.85
N GLU A 252 -8.53 3.61 -27.64
CA GLU A 252 -8.45 2.19 -27.33
C GLU A 252 -7.56 1.94 -26.09
N THR A 253 -7.88 0.91 -25.33
CA THR A 253 -7.13 0.50 -24.14
C THR A 253 -6.98 -1.02 -24.10
N LEU A 254 -5.89 -1.47 -23.50
CA LEU A 254 -5.65 -2.87 -23.23
C LEU A 254 -4.96 -2.98 -21.88
N ASN A 255 -5.49 -3.83 -21.00
CA ASN A 255 -4.94 -4.08 -19.67
C ASN A 255 -4.63 -2.77 -18.93
N TRP A 256 -5.62 -1.87 -18.87
CA TRP A 256 -5.53 -0.56 -18.20
C TRP A 256 -4.65 0.51 -18.87
N MET A 257 -3.95 0.18 -19.95
CA MET A 257 -3.06 1.12 -20.64
C MET A 257 -3.65 1.62 -21.95
N ALA A 258 -3.29 2.85 -22.34
CA ALA A 258 -3.55 3.35 -23.69
C ALA A 258 -2.85 2.46 -24.72
N SER A 259 -3.61 2.02 -25.71
CA SER A 259 -3.16 1.12 -26.79
C SER A 259 -3.94 1.46 -28.06
N GLY A 260 -3.43 1.15 -29.24
CA GLY A 260 -4.12 1.44 -30.49
C GLY A 260 -4.35 2.94 -30.70
N ARG A 261 -5.43 3.35 -31.37
CA ARG A 261 -5.65 4.78 -31.68
C ARG A 261 -6.30 5.53 -30.52
N GLY A 262 -5.81 6.74 -30.26
CA GLY A 262 -6.36 7.61 -29.24
C GLY A 262 -5.95 9.08 -29.36
N THR A 263 -6.49 9.88 -28.44
CA THR A 263 -6.14 11.28 -28.22
C THR A 263 -5.77 11.45 -26.75
N LEU A 264 -4.60 12.05 -26.47
CA LEU A 264 -4.19 12.47 -25.14
C LEU A 264 -4.13 14.01 -25.10
N ARG A 265 -4.86 14.63 -24.17
CA ARG A 265 -4.71 16.04 -23.83
C ARG A 265 -3.95 16.13 -22.51
N LEU A 266 -2.78 16.72 -22.54
CA LEU A 266 -1.93 16.89 -21.37
C LEU A 266 -2.40 18.09 -20.53
N ALA A 267 -2.05 18.09 -19.24
CA ALA A 267 -2.38 19.17 -18.30
C ALA A 267 -1.86 20.55 -18.74
N ASN A 268 -0.74 20.59 -19.46
CA ASN A 268 -0.18 21.82 -20.04
C ASN A 268 -0.96 22.33 -21.28
N GLY A 269 -1.98 21.58 -21.74
CA GLY A 269 -2.81 21.89 -22.90
C GLY A 269 -2.35 21.20 -24.20
N ASP A 270 -1.17 20.59 -24.24
CA ASP A 270 -0.68 19.89 -25.43
C ASP A 270 -1.60 18.72 -25.78
N ARG A 271 -1.72 18.42 -27.08
CA ARG A 271 -2.62 17.38 -27.59
C ARG A 271 -1.88 16.44 -28.51
N TYR A 272 -1.83 15.17 -28.14
CA TYR A 272 -1.39 14.10 -29.04
C TYR A 272 -2.60 13.37 -29.64
N GLU A 273 -2.56 13.10 -30.93
CA GLU A 273 -3.51 12.26 -31.65
C GLU A 273 -2.74 11.26 -32.52
N GLY A 274 -2.92 9.96 -32.28
CA GLY A 274 -2.14 8.93 -32.95
C GLY A 274 -2.29 7.54 -32.36
N ASP A 275 -1.34 6.67 -32.69
CA ASP A 275 -1.26 5.32 -32.14
C ASP A 275 -0.55 5.33 -30.77
N PHE A 276 -0.95 4.40 -29.91
CA PHE A 276 -0.40 4.18 -28.59
C PHE A 276 0.01 2.71 -28.45
N ALA A 277 1.08 2.47 -27.70
CA ALA A 277 1.48 1.15 -27.25
C ALA A 277 2.08 1.29 -25.84
N ASP A 278 1.67 0.41 -24.92
CA ASP A 278 2.11 0.41 -23.52
C ASP A 278 2.03 1.79 -22.85
N GLY A 279 0.93 2.51 -23.11
CA GLY A 279 0.70 3.84 -22.53
C GLY A 279 1.47 5.00 -23.18
N ARG A 280 2.29 4.75 -24.22
CA ARG A 280 3.16 5.76 -24.84
C ARG A 280 2.79 6.01 -26.30
N PHE A 281 3.19 7.18 -26.83
CA PHE A 281 3.06 7.49 -28.26
C PHE A 281 3.81 6.45 -29.10
N HIS A 282 3.14 5.94 -30.11
CA HIS A 282 3.64 4.90 -31.00
C HIS A 282 3.11 5.12 -32.42
N GLY A 283 3.58 4.33 -33.39
CA GLY A 283 2.99 4.28 -34.73
C GLY A 283 2.97 5.65 -35.41
N GLN A 284 1.87 6.04 -36.04
CA GLN A 284 1.72 7.38 -36.63
C GLN A 284 1.01 8.31 -35.64
N GLY A 285 1.46 9.55 -35.52
CA GLY A 285 0.78 10.51 -34.66
C GLY A 285 1.23 11.95 -34.83
N VAL A 286 0.43 12.84 -34.26
CA VAL A 286 0.61 14.29 -34.27
C VAL A 286 0.54 14.81 -32.85
N LEU A 287 1.62 15.44 -32.38
CA LEU A 287 1.64 16.22 -31.15
C LEU A 287 1.48 17.70 -31.49
N GLN A 288 0.42 18.33 -31.01
CA GLN A 288 0.13 19.74 -31.15
C GLN A 288 0.41 20.45 -29.83
N PHE A 289 1.20 21.52 -29.87
CA PHE A 289 1.54 22.29 -28.67
C PHE A 289 0.47 23.35 -28.40
N ALA A 290 0.03 23.47 -27.15
CA ALA A 290 -0.84 24.57 -26.73
C ALA A 290 -0.11 25.91 -26.75
N ASN A 291 1.16 25.90 -26.34
CA ASN A 291 2.05 27.07 -26.33
C ASN A 291 3.32 26.75 -27.13
N PRO A 292 3.36 27.06 -28.44
CA PRO A 292 4.50 26.75 -29.31
C PRO A 292 5.78 27.49 -28.88
N GLU A 293 6.84 26.76 -28.52
CA GLU A 293 8.18 27.35 -28.41
C GLU A 293 8.82 27.45 -29.81
N SER A 294 9.44 28.60 -30.10
CA SER A 294 10.18 28.86 -31.36
C SER A 294 9.38 28.70 -32.67
N GLY A 295 8.05 28.83 -32.62
CA GLY A 295 7.17 28.79 -33.80
C GLY A 295 6.78 27.39 -34.28
N THR A 296 7.23 26.32 -33.61
CA THR A 296 6.85 24.94 -33.96
C THR A 296 5.48 24.63 -33.37
N GLN A 297 4.42 24.69 -34.18
CA GLN A 297 3.04 24.48 -33.70
C GLN A 297 2.66 23.01 -33.50
N LYS A 298 3.28 22.10 -34.26
CA LYS A 298 3.02 20.66 -34.18
C LYS A 298 4.22 19.85 -34.62
N LEU A 299 4.31 18.63 -34.09
CA LEU A 299 5.19 17.55 -34.52
C LEU A 299 4.34 16.45 -35.13
N SER A 300 4.74 15.91 -36.28
CA SER A 300 3.99 14.87 -36.99
C SER A 300 4.94 13.84 -37.57
N GLY A 301 4.59 12.56 -37.45
CA GLY A 301 5.36 11.48 -38.06
C GLY A 301 5.23 10.18 -37.28
N ARG A 302 6.24 9.31 -37.43
CA ARG A 302 6.25 8.01 -36.77
C ARG A 302 6.82 8.15 -35.35
N TRP A 303 6.17 7.58 -34.35
CA TRP A 303 6.59 7.60 -32.94
C TRP A 303 7.01 6.20 -32.49
N GLN A 304 7.98 6.14 -31.57
CA GLN A 304 8.37 4.90 -30.91
C GLN A 304 8.79 5.20 -29.47
N HIS A 305 8.19 4.49 -28.51
CA HIS A 305 8.42 4.66 -27.06
C HIS A 305 8.28 6.12 -26.58
N GLY A 306 7.36 6.89 -27.16
CA GLY A 306 7.15 8.29 -26.78
C GLY A 306 7.97 9.32 -27.58
N GLU A 307 8.93 8.89 -28.41
CA GLU A 307 9.77 9.79 -29.20
C GLU A 307 9.34 9.85 -30.67
N LEU A 308 9.34 11.05 -31.26
CA LEU A 308 9.15 11.21 -32.71
C LEU A 308 10.42 10.74 -33.43
N LEU A 309 10.25 9.73 -34.28
CA LEU A 309 11.25 9.29 -35.23
C LEU A 309 11.28 10.28 -36.40
N ASP A 310 12.18 11.26 -36.33
CA ASP A 310 12.68 11.96 -37.53
C ASP A 310 13.91 11.20 -38.06
N PRO A 311 13.87 10.59 -39.26
CA PRO A 311 15.02 9.90 -39.83
C PRO A 311 16.28 10.76 -39.96
N ALA A 312 16.14 12.06 -40.21
CA ALA A 312 17.27 12.99 -40.34
C ALA A 312 17.86 13.35 -38.98
N ALA A 313 17.01 13.69 -37.99
CA ALA A 313 17.46 13.87 -36.61
C ALA A 313 18.02 12.58 -36.01
N LEU A 314 17.46 11.41 -36.34
CA LEU A 314 17.96 10.11 -35.90
C LEU A 314 19.34 9.84 -36.49
N ARG A 315 19.55 10.04 -37.80
CA ARG A 315 20.91 9.95 -38.39
C ARG A 315 21.87 10.93 -37.74
N THR A 316 21.45 12.16 -37.49
CA THR A 316 22.27 13.18 -36.83
C THR A 316 22.60 12.79 -35.38
N ARG A 317 21.64 12.21 -34.66
CA ARG A 317 21.81 11.75 -33.28
C ARG A 317 22.71 10.51 -33.22
N LEU A 318 22.51 9.52 -34.10
CA LEU A 318 23.38 8.35 -34.27
C LEU A 318 24.80 8.77 -34.66
N GLY A 319 24.96 9.73 -35.57
CA GLY A 319 26.28 10.28 -35.92
C GLY A 319 26.97 10.98 -34.74
N ARG A 320 26.22 11.56 -33.79
CA ARG A 320 26.79 12.10 -32.55
C ARG A 320 27.26 11.00 -31.59
N TYR A 321 26.51 9.90 -31.47
CA TYR A 321 26.95 8.73 -30.71
C TYR A 321 28.22 8.10 -31.33
N GLU A 322 28.25 7.96 -32.66
CA GLU A 322 29.45 7.51 -33.37
C GLU A 322 30.65 8.44 -33.13
N ALA A 323 30.48 9.75 -33.25
CA ALA A 323 31.54 10.71 -33.01
C ALA A 323 32.06 10.68 -31.55
N GLN A 324 31.20 10.35 -30.58
CA GLN A 324 31.59 10.18 -29.18
C GLN A 324 32.59 9.03 -29.04
N LEU A 325 32.34 7.87 -29.67
CA LEU A 325 33.22 6.69 -29.61
C LEU A 325 34.67 7.03 -29.97
N TYR A 326 34.88 7.80 -31.05
CA TYR A 326 36.22 8.16 -31.53
C TYR A 326 36.91 9.23 -30.67
N THR A 327 36.16 10.04 -29.92
CA THR A 327 36.72 11.14 -29.13
C THR A 327 36.79 10.85 -27.63
N GLU A 328 36.19 9.75 -27.17
CA GLU A 328 35.99 9.47 -25.74
C GLU A 328 37.31 9.30 -24.98
N GLY A 329 38.27 8.54 -25.53
CA GLY A 329 39.57 8.34 -24.89
C GLY A 329 40.33 9.66 -24.68
N GLN A 330 40.32 10.55 -25.68
CA GLN A 330 40.95 11.87 -25.57
C GLN A 330 40.22 12.77 -24.57
N ARG A 331 38.88 12.70 -24.53
CA ARG A 331 38.05 13.48 -23.61
C ARG A 331 38.29 13.09 -22.16
N LEU A 332 38.34 11.80 -21.87
CA LEU A 332 38.68 11.27 -20.56
C LEU A 332 40.09 11.76 -20.17
N GLN A 333 41.09 11.51 -21.02
CA GLN A 333 42.47 11.90 -20.74
C GLN A 333 42.62 13.41 -20.47
N SER A 334 41.96 14.24 -21.28
CA SER A 334 41.97 15.69 -21.11
C SER A 334 41.31 16.14 -19.81
N SER A 335 40.27 15.43 -19.36
CA SER A 335 39.59 15.72 -18.11
C SER A 335 40.43 15.30 -16.90
N LEU A 336 41.10 14.15 -16.96
CA LEU A 336 42.02 13.68 -15.93
C LEU A 336 43.24 14.61 -15.80
N ALA A 337 43.79 15.11 -16.92
CA ALA A 337 44.95 15.98 -16.91
C ALA A 337 44.73 17.32 -16.17
N ARG A 338 43.47 17.79 -16.10
CA ARG A 338 43.08 19.04 -15.42
C ARG A 338 43.01 18.92 -13.90
N LEU A 339 43.11 17.72 -13.34
CA LEU A 339 43.06 17.52 -11.89
C LEU A 339 44.29 18.15 -11.22
N ALA A 340 44.09 19.15 -10.36
CA ALA A 340 45.17 19.78 -9.61
C ALA A 340 45.80 18.79 -8.59
N PRO A 341 47.11 18.91 -8.30
CA PRO A 341 47.76 18.13 -7.24
C PRO A 341 47.31 18.54 -5.84
N GLY A 342 47.47 17.62 -4.89
CA GLY A 342 47.32 17.79 -3.45
C GLY A 342 48.12 18.97 -2.91
N ASP A 343 47.59 19.66 -1.90
CA ASP A 343 48.34 20.61 -1.09
C ASP A 343 48.81 19.90 0.19
N PRO A 344 50.11 19.62 0.35
CA PRO A 344 50.62 18.91 1.54
C PRO A 344 50.31 19.62 2.88
N GLY A 345 49.96 20.90 2.86
CA GLY A 345 49.62 21.68 4.06
C GLY A 345 48.16 21.54 4.50
N HIS A 346 47.31 20.88 3.71
CA HIS A 346 45.87 20.82 3.95
C HIS A 346 45.29 19.42 3.69
N ILE A 347 44.13 19.14 4.30
CA ILE A 347 43.33 17.98 3.90
C ILE A 347 42.47 18.45 2.74
N ASP A 348 42.75 17.96 1.54
CA ASP A 348 41.97 18.29 0.36
C ASP A 348 40.87 17.28 0.10
N MET A 349 39.85 17.71 -0.64
CA MET A 349 38.77 16.85 -1.11
C MET A 349 38.79 16.77 -2.63
N TYR A 350 38.86 15.54 -3.15
CA TYR A 350 38.67 15.22 -4.56
C TYR A 350 37.26 14.71 -4.77
N VAL A 351 36.55 15.27 -5.75
CA VAL A 351 35.16 14.92 -6.03
C VAL A 351 35.07 14.14 -7.33
N LEU A 352 34.50 12.94 -7.28
CA LEU A 352 34.15 12.17 -8.45
C LEU A 352 32.64 11.94 -8.45
N THR A 353 31.95 12.43 -9.47
CA THR A 353 30.51 12.18 -9.65
C THR A 353 30.28 11.27 -10.85
N LEU A 354 29.33 10.36 -10.74
CA LEU A 354 28.95 9.44 -11.81
C LEU A 354 27.42 9.47 -11.99
N ALA A 355 26.98 9.84 -13.19
CA ALA A 355 25.60 9.65 -13.65
C ALA A 355 25.54 8.44 -14.57
N GLY A 356 24.92 7.35 -14.10
CA GLY A 356 25.03 6.04 -14.73
C GLY A 356 24.05 5.79 -15.87
N ASP A 357 22.83 6.32 -15.81
CA ASP A 357 21.81 6.05 -16.84
C ASP A 357 21.54 7.29 -17.70
N GLY A 358 21.85 7.19 -18.99
CA GLY A 358 21.67 8.25 -19.98
C GLY A 358 20.31 8.27 -20.67
N THR A 359 19.40 7.35 -20.33
CA THR A 359 18.01 7.39 -20.83
C THR A 359 17.14 8.37 -20.04
N GLN A 360 17.54 8.68 -18.79
CA GLN A 360 16.91 9.64 -17.89
C GLN A 360 17.90 10.69 -17.40
N GLU A 361 17.60 11.94 -17.67
CA GLU A 361 18.49 13.08 -17.48
C GLU A 361 18.57 13.57 -16.03
N VAL A 362 17.69 13.08 -15.14
CA VAL A 362 17.70 13.44 -13.71
C VAL A 362 19.03 13.10 -13.04
N PHE A 363 19.64 11.97 -13.40
CA PHE A 363 20.92 11.51 -12.85
C PHE A 363 22.07 12.45 -13.24
N ARG A 364 22.07 12.93 -14.49
CA ARG A 364 23.03 13.95 -14.94
C ARG A 364 22.80 15.27 -14.19
N ARG A 365 21.55 15.77 -14.18
CA ARG A 365 21.23 17.08 -13.56
C ARG A 365 21.67 17.14 -12.10
N GLU A 366 21.38 16.10 -11.33
CA GLU A 366 21.72 16.08 -9.91
C GLU A 366 23.23 15.92 -9.67
N THR A 367 23.93 15.05 -10.42
CA THR A 367 25.39 14.86 -10.25
C THR A 367 26.16 16.12 -10.64
N GLU A 368 25.74 16.81 -11.71
CA GLU A 368 26.29 18.11 -12.07
C GLU A 368 26.03 19.18 -11.01
N PHE A 369 24.83 19.19 -10.40
CA PHE A 369 24.52 20.08 -9.30
C PHE A 369 25.45 19.84 -8.11
N VAL A 370 25.61 18.58 -7.69
CA VAL A 370 26.49 18.19 -6.59
C VAL A 370 27.92 18.63 -6.87
N ARG A 371 28.43 18.37 -8.08
CA ARG A 371 29.78 18.80 -8.47
C ARG A 371 29.95 20.32 -8.36
N ARG A 372 29.01 21.10 -8.93
CA ARG A 372 29.04 22.56 -8.85
C ARG A 372 28.95 23.08 -7.42
N GLN A 373 28.11 22.45 -6.59
CA GLN A 373 27.95 22.81 -5.19
C GLN A 373 29.25 22.60 -4.42
N PHE A 374 29.95 21.49 -4.64
CA PHE A 374 31.24 21.22 -3.99
C PHE A 374 32.33 22.16 -4.48
N ASP A 375 32.38 22.46 -5.78
CA ASP A 375 33.34 23.41 -6.33
C ASP A 375 33.21 24.81 -5.71
N GLN A 376 31.98 25.24 -5.45
CA GLN A 376 31.68 26.54 -4.85
C GLN A 376 31.89 26.56 -3.33
N LYS A 377 31.44 25.52 -2.63
CA LYS A 377 31.39 25.52 -1.16
C LYS A 377 32.64 24.94 -0.51
N PHE A 378 33.28 23.96 -1.13
CA PHE A 378 34.36 23.18 -0.54
C PHE A 378 35.69 23.34 -1.27
N ALA A 379 35.80 24.36 -2.14
CA ALA A 379 36.99 24.71 -2.89
C ALA A 379 37.56 23.53 -3.71
N THR A 380 36.70 22.64 -4.19
CA THR A 380 37.10 21.47 -4.99
C THR A 380 37.30 21.81 -6.46
N ARG A 381 37.28 23.10 -6.83
CA ARG A 381 37.47 23.55 -8.21
C ARG A 381 38.82 23.06 -8.72
N ASN A 382 38.83 22.44 -9.91
CA ASN A 382 39.97 21.72 -10.51
C ASN A 382 40.40 20.42 -9.79
N ARG A 383 39.65 19.96 -8.77
CA ARG A 383 39.80 18.64 -8.12
C ARG A 383 38.50 17.84 -8.18
N SER A 384 37.59 18.26 -9.05
CA SER A 384 36.31 17.62 -9.30
C SER A 384 36.23 17.09 -10.73
N LEU A 385 35.67 15.90 -10.90
CA LEU A 385 35.47 15.24 -12.18
C LEU A 385 34.06 14.64 -12.23
N GLY A 386 33.39 14.79 -13.37
CA GLY A 386 32.13 14.11 -13.66
C GLY A 386 32.32 13.06 -14.75
N LEU A 387 31.73 11.89 -14.55
CA LEU A 387 31.49 10.87 -15.57
C LEU A 387 29.98 10.80 -15.79
N VAL A 388 29.52 10.93 -17.03
CA VAL A 388 28.10 11.13 -17.32
C VAL A 388 27.66 10.34 -18.54
N ASN A 389 26.62 9.53 -18.35
CA ASN A 389 25.79 9.03 -19.43
C ASN A 389 24.59 9.97 -19.64
N SER A 390 24.27 10.28 -20.89
CA SER A 390 23.30 11.31 -21.26
C SER A 390 22.93 11.18 -22.74
N ARG A 391 21.66 11.42 -23.06
CA ARG A 391 21.18 11.56 -24.44
C ARG A 391 21.26 12.99 -24.93
N SER A 392 21.38 13.96 -24.02
CA SER A 392 21.30 15.39 -24.32
C SER A 392 22.66 16.10 -24.41
N THR A 393 23.67 15.63 -23.68
CA THR A 393 24.99 16.29 -23.53
C THR A 393 26.13 15.41 -24.07
N LEU A 394 25.87 14.74 -25.19
CA LEU A 394 26.84 13.85 -25.86
C LEU A 394 28.13 14.59 -26.18
N GLY A 395 29.24 14.03 -25.73
CA GLY A 395 30.55 14.63 -25.98
C GLY A 395 30.79 15.94 -25.23
N GLU A 396 30.15 16.17 -24.08
CA GLU A 396 30.55 17.25 -23.15
C GLU A 396 31.44 16.71 -22.03
N GLN A 397 31.01 15.63 -21.38
CA GLN A 397 31.74 14.96 -20.29
C GLN A 397 32.15 13.54 -20.70
N PRO A 398 33.17 12.95 -20.06
CA PRO A 398 33.50 11.55 -20.27
C PRO A 398 32.32 10.64 -19.90
N VAL A 399 32.15 9.55 -20.66
CA VAL A 399 31.11 8.54 -20.47
C VAL A 399 31.30 7.83 -19.12
N ALA A 400 30.20 7.61 -18.40
CA ALA A 400 30.19 6.80 -17.19
C ALA A 400 30.29 5.31 -17.56
N SER A 401 31.51 4.78 -17.49
CA SER A 401 31.83 3.38 -17.72
C SER A 401 32.77 2.85 -16.64
N LEU A 402 32.85 1.53 -16.47
CA LEU A 402 33.79 0.88 -15.56
C LEU A 402 35.24 1.35 -15.81
N THR A 403 35.66 1.35 -17.09
CA THR A 403 37.00 1.78 -17.50
C THR A 403 37.28 3.25 -17.16
N ALA A 404 36.30 4.14 -17.37
CA ALA A 404 36.45 5.56 -17.05
C ALA A 404 36.53 5.78 -15.53
N LEU A 405 35.71 5.06 -14.76
CA LEU A 405 35.73 5.09 -13.30
C LEU A 405 37.08 4.62 -12.74
N GLU A 406 37.59 3.49 -13.21
CA GLU A 406 38.90 2.96 -12.82
C GLU A 406 40.02 3.99 -13.08
N ARG A 407 40.07 4.53 -14.30
CA ARG A 407 41.10 5.52 -14.70
C ARG A 407 40.97 6.81 -13.91
N ALA A 408 39.75 7.26 -13.61
CA ALA A 408 39.50 8.42 -12.77
C ALA A 408 40.03 8.22 -11.34
N LEU A 409 39.73 7.07 -10.73
CA LEU A 409 40.21 6.74 -9.38
C LEU A 409 41.74 6.67 -9.34
N GLN A 410 42.38 6.03 -10.34
CA GLN A 410 43.85 5.98 -10.44
C GLN A 410 44.47 7.37 -10.62
N ALA A 411 43.89 8.22 -11.45
CA ALA A 411 44.38 9.58 -11.67
C ALA A 411 44.26 10.44 -10.41
N ILE A 412 43.13 10.35 -9.69
CA ILE A 412 42.92 11.04 -8.42
C ILE A 412 43.94 10.54 -7.38
N ALA A 413 44.10 9.23 -7.23
CA ALA A 413 45.06 8.62 -6.32
C ALA A 413 46.52 9.04 -6.61
N GLY A 414 46.85 9.35 -7.87
CA GLY A 414 48.17 9.87 -8.27
C GLY A 414 48.38 11.36 -8.00
N ARG A 415 47.31 12.12 -7.72
CA ARG A 415 47.37 13.56 -7.46
C ARG A 415 47.19 13.92 -5.99
N MET A 416 46.51 13.07 -5.21
CA MET A 416 46.21 13.29 -3.80
C MET A 416 47.26 12.69 -2.85
N ASP A 417 47.34 13.19 -1.63
CA ASP A 417 47.93 12.45 -0.51
C ASP A 417 46.93 11.40 -0.02
N ARG A 418 47.19 10.12 -0.32
CA ARG A 418 46.24 9.02 -0.07
C ARG A 418 45.97 8.76 1.41
N ASP A 419 46.84 9.23 2.30
CA ASP A 419 46.74 9.04 3.74
C ASP A 419 46.13 10.25 4.48
N GLN A 420 46.04 11.41 3.82
CA GLN A 420 45.44 12.63 4.37
C GLN A 420 44.17 13.03 3.62
N ASP A 421 44.21 13.12 2.30
CA ASP A 421 43.14 13.66 1.47
C ASP A 421 41.93 12.72 1.41
N ILE A 422 40.79 13.29 1.03
CA ILE A 422 39.49 12.62 1.03
C ILE A 422 38.97 12.50 -0.40
N LEU A 423 38.61 11.28 -0.81
CA LEU A 423 37.80 11.08 -2.01
C LEU A 423 36.31 11.18 -1.64
N PHE A 424 35.59 12.08 -2.28
CA PHE A 424 34.13 12.13 -2.28
C PHE A 424 33.61 11.55 -3.61
N LEU A 425 33.01 10.36 -3.55
CA LEU A 425 32.42 9.66 -4.68
C LEU A 425 30.90 9.71 -4.59
N TYR A 426 30.24 10.33 -5.56
CA TYR A 426 28.78 10.33 -5.68
C TYR A 426 28.35 9.57 -6.93
N LEU A 427 27.55 8.52 -6.73
CA LEU A 427 27.03 7.65 -7.78
C LEU A 427 25.52 7.83 -7.82
N SER A 428 24.96 8.19 -8.97
CA SER A 428 23.52 8.23 -9.17
C SER A 428 23.11 7.53 -10.46
N SER A 429 22.17 6.58 -10.33
CA SER A 429 21.66 5.77 -11.44
C SER A 429 20.43 4.95 -10.99
N HIS A 430 19.90 4.12 -11.88
CA HIS A 430 19.06 2.99 -11.48
C HIS A 430 19.87 1.93 -10.74
N GLY A 431 19.18 1.20 -9.86
CA GLY A 431 19.76 0.07 -9.14
C GLY A 431 18.84 -1.15 -9.17
N SER A 432 19.43 -2.34 -9.21
CA SER A 432 18.71 -3.62 -9.16
C SER A 432 18.75 -4.26 -7.77
N ALA A 433 17.85 -5.23 -7.52
CA ALA A 433 17.83 -6.00 -6.29
C ALA A 433 19.12 -6.81 -6.04
N ASP A 434 19.90 -7.07 -7.09
CA ASP A 434 21.22 -7.72 -7.02
C ASP A 434 22.36 -6.72 -6.69
N HIS A 435 22.02 -5.48 -6.31
CA HIS A 435 22.96 -4.43 -5.92
C HIS A 435 23.94 -4.05 -7.04
N VAL A 436 23.37 -3.86 -8.23
CA VAL A 436 24.07 -3.43 -9.45
C VAL A 436 23.52 -2.07 -9.89
N LEU A 437 24.40 -1.14 -10.30
CA LEU A 437 24.04 0.15 -10.88
C LEU A 437 24.06 0.10 -12.41
N SER A 438 22.99 0.62 -13.03
CA SER A 438 22.93 0.80 -14.48
C SER A 438 24.04 1.76 -14.94
N LEU A 439 24.85 1.37 -15.92
CA LEU A 439 25.76 2.24 -16.65
C LEU A 439 25.30 2.44 -18.10
N THR A 440 23.99 2.48 -18.33
CA THR A 440 23.40 2.58 -19.66
C THR A 440 23.74 3.92 -20.32
N GLN A 441 24.49 3.88 -21.41
CA GLN A 441 24.61 4.99 -22.37
C GLN A 441 23.83 4.60 -23.62
N PRO A 442 22.88 5.43 -24.11
CA PRO A 442 22.11 5.06 -25.29
C PRO A 442 23.00 4.69 -26.49
N HIS A 443 22.64 3.60 -27.16
CA HIS A 443 23.38 3.03 -28.29
C HIS A 443 24.81 2.56 -27.99
N HIS A 444 25.12 2.28 -26.71
CA HIS A 444 26.37 1.66 -26.28
C HIS A 444 26.08 0.51 -25.32
N ASP A 445 26.61 -0.68 -25.60
CA ASP A 445 26.51 -1.83 -24.70
C ASP A 445 27.63 -1.75 -23.65
N LEU A 446 27.37 -1.08 -22.53
CA LEU A 446 28.30 -0.95 -21.42
C LEU A 446 27.96 -1.94 -20.29
N PRO A 447 28.96 -2.55 -19.63
CA PRO A 447 28.72 -3.36 -18.45
C PRO A 447 28.31 -2.48 -17.27
N ASP A 448 27.32 -2.95 -16.52
CA ASP A 448 26.86 -2.33 -15.28
C ASP A 448 27.87 -2.49 -14.13
N LEU A 449 27.69 -1.71 -13.05
CA LEU A 449 28.60 -1.66 -11.90
C LEU A 449 28.02 -2.38 -10.68
N ALA A 450 28.58 -3.54 -10.34
CA ALA A 450 28.22 -4.25 -9.12
C ALA A 450 28.90 -3.66 -7.86
N ALA A 451 28.27 -3.83 -6.70
CA ALA A 451 28.82 -3.39 -5.41
C ALA A 451 30.23 -3.94 -5.12
N THR A 452 30.48 -5.21 -5.43
CA THR A 452 31.78 -5.87 -5.24
C THR A 452 32.86 -5.30 -6.16
N GLN A 453 32.52 -5.02 -7.42
CA GLN A 453 33.44 -4.41 -8.38
C GLN A 453 33.81 -2.99 -7.95
N LEU A 454 32.86 -2.18 -7.46
CA LEU A 454 33.17 -0.86 -6.92
C LEU A 454 34.13 -0.94 -5.73
N ALA A 455 33.92 -1.89 -4.82
CA ALA A 455 34.79 -2.13 -3.68
C ALA A 455 36.23 -2.49 -4.13
N GLU A 456 36.36 -3.34 -5.15
CA GLU A 456 37.64 -3.70 -5.74
C GLU A 456 38.36 -2.51 -6.37
N LEU A 457 37.65 -1.69 -7.15
CA LEU A 457 38.21 -0.47 -7.76
C LEU A 457 38.71 0.51 -6.71
N LEU A 458 37.92 0.75 -5.64
CA LEU A 458 38.32 1.62 -4.55
C LEU A 458 39.52 1.07 -3.79
N ARG A 459 39.56 -0.24 -3.50
CA ARG A 459 40.70 -0.91 -2.85
C ARG A 459 41.96 -0.82 -3.71
N ALA A 460 41.84 -1.05 -5.02
CA ALA A 460 42.95 -0.98 -5.97
C ALA A 460 43.52 0.44 -6.10
N SER A 461 42.70 1.48 -5.90
CA SER A 461 43.17 2.87 -5.90
C SER A 461 44.13 3.20 -4.76
N GLY A 462 44.07 2.46 -3.65
CA GLY A 462 44.86 2.70 -2.44
C GLY A 462 44.49 3.99 -1.69
N ILE A 463 43.36 4.63 -2.03
CA ILE A 463 42.87 5.82 -1.34
C ILE A 463 42.26 5.40 0.00
N ARG A 464 42.80 5.91 1.11
CA ARG A 464 42.38 5.50 2.45
C ARG A 464 41.04 6.09 2.84
N TRP A 465 40.90 7.41 2.75
CA TRP A 465 39.74 8.15 3.26
C TRP A 465 38.72 8.43 2.16
N ARG A 466 37.53 7.85 2.30
CA ARG A 466 36.51 7.84 1.27
C ARG A 466 35.14 8.20 1.85
N VAL A 467 34.39 9.01 1.12
CA VAL A 467 32.96 9.23 1.30
C VAL A 467 32.29 8.75 0.03
N VAL A 468 31.50 7.68 0.14
CA VAL A 468 30.78 7.08 -0.99
C VAL A 468 29.30 7.25 -0.77
N VAL A 469 28.65 7.98 -1.67
CA VAL A 469 27.20 8.21 -1.65
C VAL A 469 26.59 7.52 -2.87
N VAL A 470 25.70 6.56 -2.64
CA VAL A 470 25.02 5.79 -3.70
C VAL A 470 23.54 6.14 -3.71
N SER A 471 23.12 6.91 -4.72
CA SER A 471 21.73 7.28 -4.95
C SER A 471 21.10 6.39 -6.02
N ALA A 472 20.54 5.26 -5.58
CA ALA A 472 19.87 4.29 -6.43
C ALA A 472 18.92 3.39 -5.63
N CYS A 473 18.02 2.68 -6.32
CA CYS A 473 17.22 1.61 -5.75
C CYS A 473 18.12 0.51 -5.19
N TYR A 474 17.73 -0.11 -4.06
CA TYR A 474 18.44 -1.21 -3.41
C TYR A 474 19.90 -0.88 -3.00
N SER A 475 20.24 0.42 -2.95
CA SER A 475 21.61 0.89 -2.74
C SER A 475 22.21 0.49 -1.39
N GLY A 476 21.40 0.21 -0.37
CA GLY A 476 21.86 -0.29 0.93
C GLY A 476 22.70 -1.58 0.84
N GLY A 477 22.54 -2.37 -0.24
CA GLY A 477 23.36 -3.55 -0.50
C GLY A 477 24.82 -3.26 -0.84
N PHE A 478 25.18 -1.99 -1.10
CA PHE A 478 26.56 -1.57 -1.28
C PHE A 478 27.32 -1.44 0.05
N ILE A 479 26.62 -1.23 1.17
CA ILE A 479 27.26 -1.01 2.47
C ILE A 479 28.18 -2.18 2.88
N PRO A 480 27.75 -3.46 2.84
CA PRO A 480 28.61 -4.57 3.26
C PRO A 480 29.90 -4.70 2.44
N ALA A 481 29.87 -4.38 1.15
CA ALA A 481 31.04 -4.47 0.28
C ALA A 481 32.01 -3.28 0.46
N LEU A 482 31.48 -2.10 0.79
CA LEU A 482 32.24 -0.85 0.84
C LEU A 482 32.70 -0.43 2.25
N ALA A 483 32.02 -0.90 3.29
CA ALA A 483 32.27 -0.43 4.65
C ALA A 483 33.61 -0.95 5.21
N ASP A 484 34.49 -0.01 5.54
CA ASP A 484 35.72 -0.24 6.31
C ASP A 484 36.04 1.01 7.15
N ASP A 485 37.07 0.96 8.01
CA ASP A 485 37.38 2.08 8.93
C ASP A 485 37.66 3.41 8.21
N GLY A 486 38.05 3.37 6.92
CA GLY A 486 38.36 4.53 6.08
C GLY A 486 37.19 5.03 5.24
N THR A 487 36.05 4.34 5.22
CA THR A 487 34.96 4.63 4.27
C THR A 487 33.67 4.97 4.99
N LEU A 488 33.16 6.17 4.72
CA LEU A 488 31.80 6.56 5.04
C LEU A 488 30.91 6.21 3.84
N VAL A 489 29.88 5.39 4.05
CA VAL A 489 28.94 4.98 2.99
C VAL A 489 27.56 5.52 3.32
N ILE A 490 26.94 6.24 2.38
CA ILE A 490 25.55 6.70 2.46
C ILE A 490 24.77 6.12 1.29
N THR A 491 23.57 5.60 1.55
CA THR A 491 22.72 5.00 0.52
C THR A 491 21.33 5.61 0.54
N ALA A 492 20.75 5.84 -0.64
CA ALA A 492 19.42 6.44 -0.78
C ALA A 492 18.28 5.50 -0.38
N ALA A 493 18.53 4.20 -0.31
CA ALA A 493 17.57 3.21 0.14
C ALA A 493 18.23 2.08 0.93
N ARG A 494 17.42 1.31 1.65
CA ARG A 494 17.80 0.03 2.26
C ARG A 494 18.04 -1.02 1.18
N HIS A 495 18.82 -2.04 1.52
CA HIS A 495 19.24 -3.09 0.57
C HIS A 495 18.08 -3.80 -0.16
N ASP A 496 16.91 -3.92 0.45
CA ASP A 496 15.71 -4.59 -0.08
C ASP A 496 14.59 -3.60 -0.47
N ARG A 497 14.89 -2.29 -0.60
CA ARG A 497 13.92 -1.23 -0.87
C ARG A 497 14.29 -0.41 -2.11
N ARG A 498 13.28 0.18 -2.75
CA ARG A 498 13.46 1.11 -3.88
C ARG A 498 13.64 2.54 -3.38
N SER A 499 14.34 3.37 -4.17
CA SER A 499 14.38 4.83 -3.99
C SER A 499 13.48 5.51 -5.02
N PHE A 500 13.10 6.77 -4.78
CA PHE A 500 12.11 7.49 -5.59
C PHE A 500 12.65 8.76 -6.27
N GLY A 501 11.89 9.28 -7.24
CA GLY A 501 12.16 10.55 -7.90
C GLY A 501 12.98 10.46 -9.19
N CYS A 502 13.11 9.28 -9.80
CA CYS A 502 13.90 9.06 -11.02
C CYS A 502 13.20 9.48 -12.33
N ALA A 503 12.06 10.18 -12.26
CA ALA A 503 11.32 10.63 -13.44
C ALA A 503 12.12 11.73 -14.20
N ASP A 504 12.00 11.77 -15.53
CA ASP A 504 12.84 12.63 -16.37
C ASP A 504 12.45 14.12 -16.27
N GLU A 505 11.29 14.43 -15.73
CA GLU A 505 10.81 15.79 -15.49
C GLU A 505 11.41 16.38 -14.21
N ASN A 506 11.99 15.55 -13.34
CA ASN A 506 12.57 15.99 -12.08
C ASN A 506 13.99 16.55 -12.25
N ASP A 507 14.28 17.63 -11.54
CA ASP A 507 15.65 18.14 -11.42
C ASP A 507 16.54 17.26 -10.53
N PHE A 508 15.94 16.51 -9.59
CA PHE A 508 16.61 15.70 -8.58
C PHE A 508 15.83 14.44 -8.23
N THR A 509 16.55 13.38 -7.87
CA THR A 509 15.96 12.29 -7.08
C THR A 509 15.48 12.81 -5.72
N TYR A 510 14.57 12.09 -5.06
CA TYR A 510 14.06 12.52 -3.76
C TYR A 510 15.19 12.57 -2.71
N PHE A 511 16.07 11.58 -2.73
CA PHE A 511 17.25 11.55 -1.89
C PHE A 511 18.23 12.67 -2.23
N GLY A 512 18.56 12.86 -3.51
CA GLY A 512 19.48 13.91 -3.96
C GLY A 512 19.04 15.30 -3.52
N ARG A 513 17.74 15.61 -3.64
CA ARG A 513 17.16 16.86 -3.14
C ARG A 513 17.30 16.98 -1.62
N ALA A 514 16.82 15.98 -0.87
CA ALA A 514 16.82 16.05 0.58
C ALA A 514 18.25 16.16 1.16
N PHE A 515 19.21 15.40 0.63
CA PHE A 515 20.58 15.40 1.12
C PHE A 515 21.38 16.62 0.66
N PHE A 516 21.48 16.88 -0.65
CA PHE A 516 22.39 17.90 -1.18
C PHE A 516 21.78 19.30 -1.24
N HIS A 517 20.50 19.42 -1.59
CA HIS A 517 19.84 20.72 -1.70
C HIS A 517 19.36 21.22 -0.34
N ASP A 518 18.67 20.38 0.44
CA ASP A 518 17.99 20.83 1.67
C ASP A 518 18.88 20.69 2.92
N ALA A 519 19.55 19.56 3.11
CA ALA A 519 20.24 19.25 4.36
C ALA A 519 21.71 19.70 4.42
N LEU A 520 22.51 19.38 3.40
CA LEU A 520 23.96 19.62 3.42
C LEU A 520 24.37 21.10 3.57
N PRO A 521 23.70 22.08 2.94
CA PRO A 521 24.06 23.49 3.04
C PRO A 521 24.14 24.06 4.46
N GLY A 522 23.29 23.56 5.36
CA GLY A 522 23.17 24.01 6.74
C GLY A 522 23.67 23.01 7.77
N SER A 523 24.57 22.10 7.39
CA SER A 523 25.08 21.04 8.27
C SER A 523 26.59 21.16 8.52
N SER A 524 27.01 20.71 9.70
CA SER A 524 28.40 20.70 10.18
C SER A 524 29.12 19.36 9.95
N SER A 525 28.42 18.36 9.43
CA SER A 525 28.95 17.05 9.06
C SER A 525 28.04 16.36 8.03
N PHE A 526 28.55 15.32 7.38
CA PHE A 526 27.74 14.49 6.48
C PHE A 526 26.69 13.68 7.24
N GLU A 527 26.97 13.25 8.47
CA GLU A 527 26.00 12.54 9.31
C GLU A 527 24.84 13.42 9.74
N GLU A 528 25.11 14.67 10.11
CA GLU A 528 24.05 15.63 10.42
C GLU A 528 23.18 15.89 9.18
N ALA A 529 23.80 16.06 8.01
CA ALA A 529 23.08 16.21 6.76
C ALA A 529 22.25 14.97 6.43
N PHE A 530 22.79 13.77 6.64
CA PHE A 530 22.09 12.52 6.42
C PHE A 530 20.85 12.40 7.31
N HIS A 531 20.98 12.60 8.63
CA HIS A 531 19.83 12.48 9.53
C HIS A 531 18.76 13.55 9.30
N LYS A 532 19.14 14.74 8.81
CA LYS A 532 18.17 15.73 8.32
C LYS A 532 17.46 15.22 7.06
N ALA A 533 18.20 14.72 6.08
CA ALA A 533 17.65 14.18 4.84
C ALA A 533 16.73 12.98 5.08
N GLU A 534 17.11 12.06 5.97
CA GLU A 534 16.32 10.90 6.40
C GLU A 534 14.94 11.32 6.93
N ARG A 535 14.88 12.38 7.76
CA ARG A 535 13.61 12.94 8.24
C ARG A 535 12.79 13.55 7.11
N LEU A 536 13.39 14.37 6.26
CA LEU A 536 12.71 15.00 5.13
C LEU A 536 12.14 13.97 4.15
N ILE A 537 12.88 12.90 3.89
CA ILE A 537 12.43 11.79 3.03
C ILE A 537 11.27 11.07 3.71
N ARG A 538 11.38 10.73 5.00
CA ARG A 538 10.30 10.09 5.75
C ARG A 538 9.04 10.95 5.79
N GLU A 539 9.16 12.26 6.00
CA GLU A 539 8.04 13.19 5.97
C GLU A 539 7.37 13.22 4.59
N ARG A 540 8.17 13.27 3.51
CA ARG A 540 7.65 13.20 2.15
C ARG A 540 6.96 11.86 1.87
N GLU A 541 7.58 10.74 2.24
CA GLU A 541 7.01 9.40 2.04
C GLU A 541 5.75 9.19 2.89
N LEU A 542 5.69 9.72 4.13
CA LEU A 542 4.48 9.73 4.96
C LEU A 542 3.39 10.64 4.37
N ALA A 543 3.75 11.79 3.81
CA ALA A 543 2.81 12.65 3.12
C ALA A 543 2.25 11.97 1.87
N LEU A 544 3.10 11.23 1.14
CA LEU A 544 2.68 10.40 0.02
C LEU A 544 1.79 9.23 0.49
N LEU A 545 2.10 8.55 1.59
CA LEU A 545 1.19 7.55 2.19
C LEU A 545 -0.17 8.12 2.57
N SER A 546 -0.16 9.31 3.20
CA SER A 546 -1.35 9.98 3.67
C SER A 546 -2.19 10.54 2.52
N ALA A 547 -1.55 10.85 1.39
CA ALA A 547 -2.20 11.35 0.18
C ALA A 547 -2.65 10.23 -0.78
N HIS A 548 -1.92 9.11 -0.83
CA HIS A 548 -2.05 8.06 -1.87
C HIS A 548 -2.49 6.68 -1.34
N GLY A 549 -2.50 6.43 -0.02
CA GLY A 549 -3.11 5.25 0.63
C GLY A 549 -2.58 3.85 0.24
N GLU A 550 -1.77 3.72 -0.80
CA GLU A 550 -1.38 2.45 -1.43
C GLU A 550 0.03 1.96 -1.03
N ALA A 551 0.88 2.86 -0.53
CA ALA A 551 2.14 2.44 0.06
C ALA A 551 1.87 2.01 1.51
N SER A 552 2.70 1.11 2.02
CA SER A 552 2.81 0.83 3.45
C SER A 552 4.10 1.46 3.98
N GLU A 553 4.31 1.57 5.29
CA GLU A 553 5.67 1.89 5.80
C GLU A 553 6.72 0.88 5.30
N GLN A 554 6.29 -0.28 4.79
CA GLN A 554 7.17 -1.24 4.15
C GLN A 554 7.65 -0.78 2.77
N ASP A 555 7.05 0.22 2.13
CA ASP A 555 7.51 0.71 0.82
C ASP A 555 8.49 1.88 0.93
N PHE A 556 8.80 2.31 2.15
CA PHE A 556 9.73 3.40 2.42
C PHE A 556 11.14 3.06 1.96
N SER A 557 11.81 4.06 1.38
CA SER A 557 13.18 3.89 0.90
C SER A 557 14.13 3.55 2.04
N LEU A 558 13.93 4.11 3.24
CA LEU A 558 14.75 3.91 4.44
C LEU A 558 16.26 4.09 4.13
N PRO A 559 16.71 5.31 3.80
CA PRO A 559 18.12 5.60 3.56
C PRO A 559 19.02 5.09 4.69
N GLN A 560 20.26 4.71 4.38
CA GLN A 560 21.18 4.15 5.37
C GLN A 560 22.53 4.86 5.36
N ILE A 561 23.23 4.82 6.51
CA ILE A 561 24.59 5.34 6.67
C ILE A 561 25.46 4.37 7.44
N ALA A 562 26.67 4.11 6.95
CA ALA A 562 27.76 3.47 7.66
C ALA A 562 28.86 4.50 7.90
N SER A 563 29.08 4.89 9.16
CA SER A 563 30.03 5.94 9.57
C SER A 563 31.00 5.46 10.67
N PRO A 564 32.04 4.70 10.31
CA PRO A 564 33.00 4.15 11.27
C PRO A 564 33.90 5.22 11.91
N ARG A 565 34.56 4.89 13.03
CA ARG A 565 35.30 5.87 13.84
C ARG A 565 36.49 6.49 13.11
N GLY A 566 37.20 5.74 12.26
CA GLY A 566 38.36 6.24 11.50
C GLY A 566 38.01 7.44 10.63
N ILE A 567 37.17 7.24 9.61
CA ILE A 567 36.76 8.27 8.66
C ILE A 567 36.09 9.47 9.34
N ARG A 568 35.29 9.25 10.39
CA ARG A 568 34.66 10.35 11.15
C ARG A 568 35.66 11.33 11.73
N ARG A 569 36.76 10.84 12.31
CA ARG A 569 37.80 11.72 12.83
C ARG A 569 38.48 12.52 11.73
N GLN A 570 38.71 11.90 10.57
CA GLN A 570 39.32 12.58 9.44
C GLN A 570 38.39 13.65 8.85
N LEU A 571 37.10 13.34 8.70
CA LEU A 571 36.09 14.30 8.25
C LEU A 571 35.92 15.47 9.23
N ALA A 572 35.97 15.22 10.54
CA ALA A 572 35.92 16.28 11.54
C ALA A 572 37.11 17.25 11.38
N ARG A 573 38.34 16.74 11.22
CA ARG A 573 39.52 17.56 10.94
C ARG A 573 39.34 18.40 9.67
N TRP A 574 38.83 17.80 8.61
CA TRP A 574 38.56 18.48 7.35
C TRP A 574 37.51 19.59 7.50
N TRP A 575 36.38 19.31 8.16
CA TRP A 575 35.31 20.30 8.36
C TRP A 575 35.75 21.50 9.19
N THR A 576 36.56 21.26 10.23
CA THR A 576 37.18 22.34 11.02
C THR A 576 38.05 23.22 10.15
N ALA A 577 38.93 22.63 9.32
CA ALA A 577 39.79 23.40 8.42
C ALA A 577 38.99 24.22 7.38
N VAL A 578 37.89 23.68 6.85
CA VAL A 578 36.98 24.39 5.95
C VAL A 578 36.31 25.57 6.66
N ALA A 579 35.84 25.38 7.89
CA ALA A 579 35.20 26.44 8.68
C ALA A 579 36.18 27.59 9.00
N GLU A 580 37.42 27.26 9.37
CA GLU A 580 38.48 28.24 9.63
C GLU A 580 38.82 29.06 8.36
N LYS A 581 39.00 28.40 7.21
CA LYS A 581 39.24 29.09 5.93
C LYS A 581 38.10 30.06 5.57
N ARG A 582 36.84 29.66 5.80
CA ARG A 582 35.68 30.52 5.56
C ARG A 582 35.62 31.73 6.50
N ALA A 583 35.92 31.53 7.79
CA ALA A 583 35.95 32.61 8.77
C ALA A 583 37.04 33.66 8.45
N LEU A 584 38.22 33.19 8.04
CA LEU A 584 39.32 34.05 7.57
C LEU A 584 38.92 34.86 6.34
N ALA A 585 38.35 34.21 5.31
CA ALA A 585 37.91 34.88 4.09
C ALA A 585 36.83 35.96 4.35
N ALA A 586 35.91 35.72 5.29
CA ALA A 586 34.86 36.67 5.68
C ALA A 586 35.40 37.88 6.46
N THR A 587 36.54 37.73 7.15
CA THR A 587 37.17 38.82 7.90
C THR A 587 38.06 39.67 6.99
N SER A 588 38.67 39.09 5.96
CA SER A 588 39.47 39.81 4.95
C SER A 588 38.65 40.56 3.88
N ALA A 589 37.34 40.31 3.79
CA ALA A 589 36.43 40.99 2.87
C ALA A 589 35.64 42.15 3.52
N ARG A 590 35.87 42.40 4.81
CA ARG A 590 35.43 43.59 5.55
C ARG A 590 36.61 44.54 5.68
#